data_AF-A0A969KK87-F1
#
_entry.id   AF-A0A969KK87-F1
#
_cell.length_a   1.000
_cell.length_b   1.000
_cell.length_c   1.000
_cell.angle_alpha   90.00
_cell.angle_beta   90.00
_cell.angle_gamma   90.00
#
_symmetry.space_group_name_H-M   'P 1'
#
loop_
_entity.id
_entity.type
_entity.pdbx_description
1 polymer ?
#
loop_
_entity_poly.entity_id
_entity_poly.type
_entity_poly.pdbx_seq_one_letter_code
_entity_poly.pdbx_strand_id
1 'polypeptide(L)'
;MSKTKPFATLCGRIIRDANPEEYPSTEHRNKKIMLCSQSCLDSFLAEPSVLCKVHLRSEKTAQQIQTELAAVLDSWRKFYDSSK
;
A
#
# COMPACT_ATOMS: atom_id res chain seq x y z
N MET A 1 -1.99 -4.62 17.67
CA MET A 1 -2.18 -5.52 16.51
C MET A 1 -2.01 -4.70 15.25
N SER A 2 -0.89 -4.87 14.54
CA SER A 2 -0.59 -4.11 13.33
C SER A 2 -1.63 -4.47 12.26
N LYS A 3 -2.50 -3.52 11.90
CA LYS A 3 -3.44 -3.66 10.78
C LYS A 3 -2.63 -3.95 9.52
N THR A 4 -2.65 -5.20 9.09
CA THR A 4 -2.04 -5.68 7.86
C THR A 4 -2.57 -4.79 6.73
N LYS A 5 -1.66 -4.13 6.02
CA LYS A 5 -2.04 -3.17 4.98
C LYS A 5 -2.82 -3.93 3.91
N PRO A 6 -4.00 -3.46 3.51
CA PRO A 6 -4.80 -4.16 2.54
C PRO A 6 -4.07 -4.07 1.18
N PHE A 7 -3.82 -5.23 0.58
CA PHE A 7 -2.98 -5.34 -0.62
C PHE A 7 -3.84 -5.19 -1.87
N ALA A 8 -3.31 -4.47 -2.87
CA ALA A 8 -3.97 -4.27 -4.15
C ALA A 8 -3.40 -5.24 -5.19
N THR A 9 -4.29 -5.84 -5.96
CA THR A 9 -4.00 -6.79 -7.02
C THR A 9 -3.84 -6.03 -8.34
N LEU A 10 -3.20 -6.64 -9.35
CA LEU A 10 -3.20 -6.12 -10.73
C LEU A 10 -4.59 -5.76 -11.24
N CYS A 11 -5.62 -6.48 -10.80
CA CYS A 11 -7.02 -6.21 -11.14
C CYS A 11 -7.69 -5.11 -10.30
N GLY A 12 -6.92 -4.39 -9.47
CA GLY A 12 -7.41 -3.29 -8.64
C GLY A 12 -8.27 -3.73 -7.44
N ARG A 13 -8.37 -5.03 -7.17
CA ARG A 13 -9.08 -5.54 -6.00
C ARG A 13 -8.19 -5.39 -4.77
N ILE A 14 -8.78 -4.81 -3.73
CA ILE A 14 -8.16 -4.69 -2.43
C ILE A 14 -8.57 -5.89 -1.61
N ILE A 15 -7.61 -6.72 -1.23
CA ILE A 15 -7.86 -7.88 -0.37
C ILE A 15 -7.70 -7.43 1.08
N ARG A 16 -8.81 -7.46 1.83
CA ARG A 16 -8.89 -6.93 3.20
C ARG A 16 -8.75 -8.00 4.28
N ASP A 17 -9.34 -9.17 4.06
CA ASP A 17 -9.42 -10.27 5.03
C ASP A 17 -8.92 -11.58 4.42
N ALA A 18 -7.65 -11.61 4.00
CA ALA A 18 -7.04 -12.79 3.42
C ALA A 18 -5.89 -13.31 4.25
N ASN A 19 -5.76 -14.65 4.29
CA ASN A 19 -4.54 -15.29 4.70
C ASN A 19 -3.47 -15.10 3.60
N PRO A 20 -2.34 -14.43 3.87
CA PRO A 20 -1.27 -14.19 2.88
C PRO A 20 -0.74 -15.44 2.17
N GLU A 21 -0.86 -16.60 2.79
CA GLU A 21 -0.37 -17.88 2.27
C GLU A 21 -1.26 -18.48 1.17
N GLU A 22 -2.52 -18.06 1.10
CA GLU A 22 -3.48 -18.56 0.10
C GLU A 22 -3.34 -17.86 -1.26
N TYR A 23 -2.50 -16.82 -1.32
CA TYR A 23 -2.36 -15.98 -2.51
C TYR A 23 -0.98 -16.11 -3.15
N PRO A 24 -0.92 -16.20 -4.49
CA PRO A 24 0.35 -16.21 -5.20
C PRO A 24 1.13 -14.93 -4.91
N SER A 25 2.40 -15.09 -4.58
CA SER A 25 3.26 -14.00 -4.16
C SER A 25 4.65 -14.10 -4.78
N THR A 26 5.32 -12.97 -4.91
CA THR A 26 6.68 -12.88 -5.44
C THR A 26 7.43 -11.71 -4.80
N GLU A 27 8.74 -11.69 -4.95
CA GLU A 27 9.59 -10.59 -4.48
C GLU A 27 10.03 -9.71 -5.65
N HIS A 28 9.79 -8.41 -5.54
CA HIS A 28 10.22 -7.44 -6.55
C HIS A 28 10.69 -6.15 -5.88
N ARG A 29 11.92 -5.71 -6.19
CA ARG A 29 12.55 -4.51 -5.60
C ARG A 29 12.55 -4.53 -4.06
N ASN A 30 12.92 -5.67 -3.46
CA ASN A 30 12.90 -5.89 -2.01
C ASN A 30 11.53 -5.65 -1.34
N LYS A 31 10.44 -5.79 -2.11
CA LYS A 31 9.07 -5.77 -1.61
C LYS A 31 8.39 -7.07 -2.00
N LYS A 32 7.74 -7.72 -1.03
CA LYS A 32 6.86 -8.86 -1.29
C LYS A 32 5.56 -8.34 -1.90
N ILE A 33 5.23 -8.82 -3.09
CA ILE A 33 3.99 -8.51 -3.81
C ILE A 33 3.11 -9.76 -3.75
N MET A 34 1.84 -9.57 -3.41
CA MET A 34 0.83 -10.63 -3.40
C MET A 34 -0.27 -10.28 -4.39
N LEU A 35 -0.75 -11.28 -5.11
CA LEU A 35 -1.68 -11.10 -6.23
C LEU A 35 -2.88 -12.03 -6.05
N CYS A 36 -4.04 -11.65 -6.57
CA CYS A 36 -5.29 -12.38 -6.32
C CYS A 36 -5.37 -13.75 -7.03
N SER A 37 -4.50 -14.00 -8.01
CA SER A 37 -4.54 -15.21 -8.83
C SER A 37 -3.20 -15.44 -9.53
N GLN A 38 -2.98 -16.68 -9.96
CA GLN A 38 -1.77 -17.03 -10.69
C GLN A 38 -1.64 -16.25 -12.00
N SER A 39 -2.74 -16.03 -12.72
CA SER A 39 -2.76 -15.20 -13.94
C SER A 39 -2.29 -13.76 -13.70
N CYS A 40 -2.61 -13.17 -12.55
CA CYS A 40 -2.05 -11.87 -12.17
C CYS A 40 -0.55 -11.96 -11.91
N LEU A 41 -0.07 -13.02 -11.25
CA LEU A 41 1.36 -13.25 -11.05
C LEU A 41 2.10 -13.43 -12.37
N ASP A 42 1.57 -14.24 -13.29
CA ASP A 42 2.20 -14.47 -14.59
C ASP A 42 2.25 -13.18 -15.42
N SER A 43 1.17 -12.40 -15.41
CA SER A 43 1.13 -11.08 -16.07
C SER A 43 2.14 -10.11 -15.45
N PHE A 44 2.30 -10.15 -14.13
CA PHE A 44 3.31 -9.33 -13.44
C PHE A 44 4.73 -9.73 -13.82
N LEU A 45 5.03 -11.03 -13.85
CA LEU A 45 6.36 -11.53 -14.20
C LEU A 45 6.70 -11.24 -15.67
N ALA A 46 5.70 -11.27 -16.56
CA ALA A 46 5.85 -10.92 -17.97
C ALA A 46 6.14 -9.42 -18.15
N GLU A 47 5.39 -8.54 -17.48
CA GLU A 47 5.60 -7.09 -17.58
C GLU A 47 5.46 -6.37 -16.23
N PRO A 48 6.54 -6.32 -15.41
CA PRO A 48 6.50 -5.74 -14.07
C PRO A 48 6.20 -4.24 -14.04
N SER A 49 6.46 -3.54 -15.15
CA SER A 49 6.26 -2.09 -15.30
C SER A 49 4.78 -1.68 -15.24
N VAL A 50 3.86 -2.59 -15.59
CA VAL A 50 2.41 -2.34 -15.63
C VAL A 50 1.84 -2.20 -14.21
N LEU A 51 2.37 -2.96 -13.23
CA LEU A 51 2.00 -2.83 -11.81
C LEU A 51 2.44 -1.50 -11.20
N CYS A 52 3.53 -0.90 -11.71
CA CYS A 52 4.06 0.32 -11.16
C CYS A 52 3.08 1.49 -11.26
N LYS A 53 2.27 1.64 -12.32
CA LYS A 53 1.47 2.87 -12.48
C LYS A 53 0.38 3.03 -11.41
N VAL A 54 -0.28 1.94 -11.03
CA VAL A 54 -1.37 1.97 -10.04
C VAL A 54 -0.79 1.97 -8.62
N HIS A 55 0.24 1.18 -8.34
CA HIS A 55 0.89 1.18 -7.02
C HIS A 55 1.69 2.45 -6.74
N LEU A 56 2.42 3.00 -7.71
CA LEU A 56 3.15 4.26 -7.50
C LEU A 56 2.18 5.41 -7.19
N ARG A 57 1.00 5.43 -7.82
CA ARG A 57 -0.05 6.40 -7.49
C ARG A 57 -0.57 6.17 -6.07
N SER A 58 -0.87 4.93 -5.69
CA SER A 58 -1.32 4.61 -4.33
C SER A 58 -0.27 4.92 -3.25
N GLU A 59 1.00 4.60 -3.48
CA GLU A 59 2.10 4.90 -2.57
C GLU A 59 2.33 6.42 -2.47
N LYS A 60 2.29 7.15 -3.58
CA LYS A 60 2.40 8.61 -3.57
C LYS A 60 1.24 9.26 -2.82
N THR A 61 0.02 8.79 -3.03
CA THR A 61 -1.16 9.26 -2.28
C THR A 61 -1.03 8.93 -0.79
N ALA A 62 -0.56 7.73 -0.44
CA ALA A 62 -0.35 7.34 0.95
C ALA A 62 0.72 8.21 1.64
N GLN A 63 1.81 8.51 0.95
CA GLN A 63 2.85 9.44 1.45
C GLN A 63 2.28 10.84 1.66
N GLN A 64 1.49 11.34 0.72
CA GLN A 64 0.89 12.67 0.82
C GLN A 64 -0.09 12.77 2.01
N ILE A 65 -0.94 11.76 2.21
CA ILE A 65 -1.83 11.68 3.39
C ILE A 65 -1.03 11.66 4.70
N GLN A 66 0.09 10.92 4.74
CA GLN A 66 0.94 10.91 5.94
C GLN A 66 1.55 12.28 6.23
N THR A 67 2.00 13.01 5.20
CA THR A 67 2.52 14.37 5.36
C THR A 67 1.46 15.33 5.87
N GLU A 68 0.24 15.28 5.32
CA GLU A 68 -0.88 16.11 5.77
C GLU A 68 -1.28 15.81 7.21
N LEU A 69 -1.39 14.53 7.58
CA LEU A 69 -1.68 14.14 8.96
C LEU A 69 -0.60 14.62 9.93
N ALA A 70 0.68 14.51 9.56
CA ALA A 70 1.78 15.00 10.38
C ALA A 70 1.70 16.52 10.59
N ALA A 71 1.37 17.29 9.54
CA ALA A 71 1.20 18.73 9.63
C ALA A 71 0.01 19.11 10.54
N VAL A 72 -1.11 18.40 10.44
CA VAL A 72 -2.27 18.61 11.32
C VAL A 72 -1.90 18.30 12.77
N LEU A 73 -1.24 17.18 13.04
CA LEU A 73 -0.83 16.80 14.39
C LEU A 73 0.16 17.81 14.99
N ASP A 74 1.10 18.33 14.20
CA ASP A 74 2.01 19.39 14.63
C ASP A 74 1.28 20.70 14.98
N SER A 75 0.30 21.08 14.15
CA SER A 75 -0.55 22.25 14.42
C SER A 75 -1.38 22.08 15.70
N TRP A 76 -1.95 20.89 15.91
CA TRP A 76 -2.69 20.57 17.12
C TRP A 76 -1.80 20.59 18.36
N ARG A 77 -0.58 20.06 18.26
CA ARG A 77 0.40 20.09 19.36
C ARG A 77 0.74 21.53 19.74
N LYS A 78 1.04 22.39 18.76
CA LYS A 78 1.33 23.81 18.99
C LYS A 78 0.16 24.53 19.64
N PHE A 79 -1.07 24.25 19.21
CA PHE A 79 -2.27 24.82 19.81
C PHE A 79 -2.45 24.36 21.27
N TYR A 80 -2.28 23.07 21.55
CA TYR A 80 -2.39 22.51 22.90
C TYR A 80 -1.31 23.05 23.84
N ASP A 81 -0.04 23.09 23.39
CA ASP A 81 1.08 23.62 24.16
C ASP A 81 0.96 25.13 24.41
N SER A 82 0.31 25.88 23.52
CA SER A 82 0.04 27.32 23.68
C SER A 82 -1.23 27.61 24.51
N SER A 83 -2.04 26.60 24.78
CA SER A 83 -3.26 26.69 25.62
C SER A 83 -3.00 26.31 27.08
N LYS A 84 -1.74 25.98 27.43
CA LYS A 84 -1.23 25.82 28.79
C LYS A 84 -0.49 27.06 29.24
#